data_AF-A0A941ZI58-F1
#
_entry.id   AF-A0A941ZI58-F1
#
_cell.length_a   1.000
_cell.length_b   1.000
_cell.length_c   1.000
_cell.angle_alpha   90.00
_cell.angle_beta   90.00
_cell.angle_gamma   90.00
#
_symmetry.space_group_name_H-M   'P 1'
#
loop_
_entity.id
_entity.type
_entity.pdbx_description
1 polymer ?
#
loop_
_entity_poly.entity_id
_entity_poly.type
_entity_poly.pdbx_seq_one_letter_code
_entity_poly.pdbx_strand_id
1 'polypeptide(L)'
;MIRSCRTLFPFLAVFVAGLSHAGGSVAFEDVESLLRAQPVTQQWLASTLVLPETADAEIRFGNQFVHLGGARMGPYTFRAKVKGAAKPAEIDVTVCTAATFLDKSGKKVTKSVEKTAVKVEEKLTAVLVRDARDDAATACPTE
;
A
#
# COMPACT_ATOMS: atom_id res chain seq x y z
N MET A 1 47.93 -13.42 44.32
CA MET A 1 48.00 -12.80 42.97
C MET A 1 47.84 -13.95 41.99
N ILE A 2 46.78 -14.11 41.19
CA ILE A 2 46.21 -13.22 40.17
C ILE A 2 44.70 -13.54 40.06
N ARG A 3 43.84 -12.51 40.02
CA ARG A 3 42.37 -12.64 39.92
C ARG A 3 41.95 -12.91 38.47
N SER A 4 41.22 -14.00 38.26
CA SER A 4 40.61 -14.36 36.98
C SER A 4 39.39 -13.45 36.71
N CYS A 5 39.48 -12.62 35.68
CA CYS A 5 38.43 -11.70 35.26
C CYS A 5 37.52 -12.42 34.25
N ARG A 6 36.35 -12.89 34.70
CA ARG A 6 35.28 -13.42 33.85
C ARG A 6 34.55 -12.24 33.21
N THR A 7 34.93 -11.87 31.99
CA THR A 7 34.16 -10.94 31.15
C THR A 7 32.99 -11.69 30.51
N LEU A 8 31.80 -11.53 31.09
CA LEU A 8 30.53 -11.88 30.47
C LEU A 8 30.22 -10.85 29.37
N PHE A 9 30.24 -11.30 28.12
CA PHE A 9 29.88 -10.51 26.94
C PHE A 9 28.36 -10.65 26.72
N PRO A 10 27.52 -9.62 26.93
CA PRO A 10 26.10 -9.73 26.63
C PRO A 10 25.91 -9.68 25.11
N PHE A 11 25.39 -10.76 24.55
CA PHE A 11 24.92 -10.84 23.17
C PHE A 11 23.69 -9.93 23.03
N LEU A 12 23.91 -8.70 22.58
CA LEU A 12 22.84 -7.75 22.27
C LEU A 12 22.16 -8.19 20.96
N ALA A 13 21.08 -8.95 21.07
CA ALA A 13 20.26 -9.33 19.94
C ALA A 13 19.50 -8.11 19.40
N VAL A 14 20.02 -7.50 18.34
CA VAL A 14 19.34 -6.45 17.58
C VAL A 14 18.20 -7.11 16.80
N PHE A 15 16.97 -6.98 17.31
CA PHE A 15 15.76 -7.31 16.54
C PHE A 15 15.61 -6.29 15.41
N VAL A 16 16.01 -6.68 14.20
CA VAL A 16 15.64 -5.96 12.98
C VAL A 16 14.15 -6.20 12.77
N ALA A 17 13.32 -5.22 13.15
CA ALA A 17 11.90 -5.24 12.87
C ALA A 17 11.71 -5.09 11.35
N GLY A 18 11.60 -6.22 10.65
CA GLY A 18 11.13 -6.24 9.27
C GLY A 18 9.74 -5.64 9.22
N LEU A 19 9.56 -4.60 8.41
CA LEU A 19 8.27 -4.00 8.10
C LEU A 19 7.43 -5.02 7.33
N SER A 20 6.74 -5.90 8.06
CA SER A 20 5.77 -6.82 7.48
C SER A 20 4.64 -6.00 6.86
N HIS A 21 4.60 -5.92 5.53
CA HIS A 21 3.49 -5.34 4.78
C HIS A 21 2.24 -6.23 4.98
N ALA A 22 1.41 -5.85 5.95
CA ALA A 22 0.24 -6.63 6.37
C ALA A 22 -1.03 -6.33 5.54
N GLY A 23 -0.97 -5.44 4.55
CA GLY A 23 -2.15 -5.05 3.76
C GLY A 23 -2.59 -6.10 2.72
N GLY A 24 -1.64 -6.93 2.23
CA GLY A 24 -1.91 -8.07 1.36
C GLY A 24 -2.38 -7.69 -0.05
N SER A 25 -2.52 -8.69 -0.93
CA SER A 25 -2.73 -8.44 -2.36
C SER A 25 -4.21 -8.37 -2.76
N VAL A 26 -4.49 -7.52 -3.75
CA VAL A 26 -5.76 -7.35 -4.47
C VAL A 26 -5.57 -7.68 -5.95
N ALA A 27 -6.67 -7.96 -6.66
CA ALA A 27 -6.66 -8.08 -8.11
C ALA A 27 -6.44 -6.68 -8.72
N PHE A 28 -5.68 -6.60 -9.81
CA PHE A 28 -5.38 -5.30 -10.42
C PHE A 28 -6.64 -4.62 -10.96
N GLU A 29 -7.67 -5.38 -11.35
CA GLU A 29 -8.95 -4.87 -11.82
C GLU A 29 -9.66 -4.00 -10.75
N ASP A 30 -9.50 -4.33 -9.47
CA ASP A 30 -10.05 -3.54 -8.36
C ASP A 30 -9.39 -2.16 -8.31
N VAL A 31 -8.07 -2.10 -8.52
CA VAL A 31 -7.29 -0.85 -8.59
C VAL A 31 -7.57 -0.09 -9.89
N GLU A 32 -7.76 -0.80 -11.00
CA GLU A 32 -8.08 -0.20 -12.29
C GLU A 32 -9.37 0.62 -12.21
N SER A 33 -10.35 0.17 -11.42
CA SER A 33 -11.59 0.91 -11.19
C SER A 33 -11.36 2.33 -10.63
N LEU A 34 -10.32 2.51 -9.80
CA LEU A 34 -9.92 3.81 -9.26
C LEU A 34 -9.22 4.66 -10.34
N LEU A 35 -8.38 4.02 -11.16
CA LEU A 35 -7.69 4.69 -12.27
C LEU A 35 -8.66 5.17 -13.36
N ARG A 36 -9.80 4.51 -13.55
CA ARG A 36 -10.85 4.96 -14.49
C ARG A 36 -11.42 6.34 -14.15
N ALA A 37 -11.31 6.78 -12.89
CA ALA A 37 -11.66 8.16 -12.51
C ALA A 37 -10.70 9.21 -13.10
N GLN A 38 -9.50 8.81 -13.54
CA GLN A 38 -8.54 9.64 -14.27
C GLN A 38 -8.08 8.94 -15.56
N PRO A 39 -8.89 9.02 -16.64
CA PRO A 39 -8.64 8.28 -17.88
C PRO A 39 -7.28 8.56 -18.52
N VAL A 40 -6.77 9.79 -18.42
CA VAL A 40 -5.45 10.17 -18.94
C VAL A 40 -4.34 9.40 -18.23
N THR A 41 -4.41 9.30 -16.90
CA THR A 41 -3.44 8.55 -16.09
C THR A 41 -3.52 7.06 -16.40
N GLN A 42 -4.73 6.50 -16.50
CA GLN A 42 -4.94 5.10 -16.87
C GLN A 42 -4.34 4.79 -18.25
N GLN A 43 -4.61 5.63 -19.25
CA GLN A 43 -4.09 5.46 -20.61
C GLN A 43 -2.57 5.59 -20.65
N TRP A 44 -1.98 6.51 -19.90
CA TRP A 44 -0.53 6.66 -19.80
C TRP A 44 0.12 5.41 -19.19
N LEU A 45 -0.42 4.90 -18.08
CA LEU A 45 0.05 3.65 -17.45
C LEU A 45 -0.07 2.48 -18.42
N ALA A 46 -1.22 2.31 -19.06
CA ALA A 46 -1.48 1.21 -19.97
C ALA A 46 -0.65 1.28 -21.26
N SER A 47 -0.28 2.47 -21.75
CA SER A 47 0.57 2.62 -22.94
C SER A 47 2.06 2.48 -22.63
N THR A 48 2.49 2.89 -21.44
CA THR A 48 3.91 2.94 -21.05
C THR A 48 4.39 1.67 -20.37
N LEU A 49 3.50 0.99 -19.61
CA LEU A 49 3.88 -0.08 -18.70
C LEU A 49 3.18 -1.40 -19.03
N VAL A 50 3.89 -2.50 -18.76
CA VAL A 50 3.30 -3.84 -18.62
C VAL A 50 2.72 -3.93 -17.22
N LEU A 51 1.39 -3.86 -17.13
CA LEU A 51 0.66 -3.89 -15.86
C LEU A 51 0.55 -5.33 -15.35
N PRO A 52 0.71 -5.56 -14.03
CA PRO A 52 0.57 -6.89 -13.44
C PRO A 52 -0.89 -7.27 -13.24
N GLU A 53 -1.13 -8.53 -12.85
CA GLU A 53 -2.46 -9.06 -12.51
C GLU A 53 -2.89 -8.69 -11.08
N THR A 54 -1.94 -8.31 -10.22
CA THR A 54 -2.20 -8.02 -8.81
C THR A 54 -1.47 -6.76 -8.36
N ALA A 55 -2.00 -6.16 -7.29
CA ALA A 55 -1.36 -5.06 -6.56
C ALA A 55 -1.39 -5.36 -5.06
N ASP A 56 -0.47 -4.79 -4.31
CA ASP A 56 -0.42 -4.87 -2.86
C ASP A 56 -1.13 -3.67 -2.25
N ALA A 57 -2.14 -3.92 -1.42
CA ALA A 57 -2.77 -2.90 -0.61
C ALA A 57 -1.89 -2.62 0.61
N GLU A 58 -1.86 -1.37 1.06
CA GLU A 58 -1.19 -1.01 2.30
C GLU A 58 -2.01 -1.42 3.53
N ILE A 59 -3.34 -1.33 3.46
CA ILE A 59 -4.22 -1.54 4.59
C ILE A 59 -5.11 -2.77 4.39
N ARG A 60 -5.09 -3.66 5.39
CA ARG A 60 -6.07 -4.75 5.56
C ARG A 60 -6.84 -4.52 6.86
N PHE A 61 -8.15 -4.40 6.76
CA PHE A 61 -9.00 -4.21 7.92
C PHE A 61 -9.04 -5.49 8.76
N GLY A 62 -8.70 -5.37 10.05
CA GLY A 62 -8.78 -6.48 11.00
C GLY A 62 -10.20 -6.69 11.54
N ASN A 63 -10.36 -7.71 12.37
CA ASN A 63 -11.65 -8.12 12.96
C ASN A 63 -12.29 -7.04 13.86
N GLN A 64 -11.54 -6.01 14.25
CA GLN A 64 -12.08 -4.86 14.96
C GLN A 64 -13.02 -3.98 14.12
N PHE A 65 -12.99 -4.12 12.78
CA PHE A 65 -13.95 -3.47 11.89
C PHE A 65 -15.16 -4.39 11.72
N VAL A 66 -16.30 -3.99 12.29
CA VAL A 66 -17.47 -4.86 12.47
C VAL A 66 -18.00 -5.42 11.14
N HIS A 67 -17.94 -4.60 10.08
CA HIS A 67 -18.50 -4.95 8.77
C HIS A 67 -17.46 -4.96 7.64
N LEU A 68 -16.25 -4.46 7.89
CA LEU A 68 -15.19 -4.34 6.90
C LEU A 68 -14.02 -5.29 7.16
N GLY A 69 -14.13 -6.19 8.16
CA GLY A 69 -13.09 -7.18 8.46
C GLY A 69 -12.65 -7.97 7.21
N GLY A 70 -11.34 -7.98 6.94
CA GLY A 70 -10.73 -8.62 5.79
C GLY A 70 -10.69 -7.78 4.51
N ALA A 71 -11.47 -6.69 4.42
CA ALA A 71 -11.39 -5.79 3.28
C ALA A 71 -10.02 -5.08 3.22
N ARG A 72 -9.70 -4.55 2.04
CA ARG A 72 -8.43 -3.90 1.75
C ARG A 72 -8.67 -2.49 1.29
N MET A 73 -7.69 -1.63 1.55
CA MET A 73 -7.73 -0.22 1.21
C MET A 73 -6.34 0.23 0.81
N GLY A 74 -6.30 1.19 -0.11
CA GLY A 74 -5.08 1.79 -0.58
C GLY A 74 -4.35 2.60 0.51
N PRO A 75 -3.16 3.12 0.21
CA PRO A 75 -2.50 3.09 -1.10
C PRO A 75 -2.24 1.70 -1.68
N TYR A 76 -2.29 1.57 -3.01
CA TYR A 76 -2.04 0.31 -3.72
C TYR A 76 -0.73 0.40 -4.48
N THR A 77 0.19 -0.53 -4.24
CA THR A 77 1.49 -0.56 -4.93
C THR A 77 1.59 -1.79 -5.81
N PHE A 78 2.07 -1.62 -7.03
CA PHE A 78 2.35 -2.73 -7.93
C PHE A 78 3.62 -2.48 -8.72
N ARG A 79 4.31 -3.57 -9.04
CA ARG A 79 5.53 -3.52 -9.82
C ARG A 79 5.24 -3.72 -11.30
N ALA A 80 5.72 -2.80 -12.12
CA ALA A 80 5.51 -2.80 -13.55
C ALA A 80 6.85 -2.77 -14.30
N LYS A 81 6.80 -3.04 -15.59
CA LYS A 81 7.96 -2.97 -16.50
C LYS A 81 7.69 -2.00 -17.63
N VAL A 82 8.68 -1.19 -18.02
CA VAL A 82 8.55 -0.30 -19.18
C VAL A 82 8.40 -1.11 -20.46
N LYS A 83 7.35 -0.82 -21.24
CA LYS A 83 7.09 -1.46 -22.53
C LYS A 83 8.19 -1.11 -23.54
N GLY A 84 8.55 -2.08 -24.38
CA GLY A 84 9.46 -1.88 -25.51
C GLY A 84 10.94 -1.72 -25.16
N ALA A 85 11.32 -1.73 -23.88
CA ALA A 85 12.72 -1.68 -23.47
C ALA A 85 13.40 -3.06 -23.63
N ALA A 86 14.59 -3.10 -24.24
CA ALA A 86 15.35 -4.34 -24.42
C ALA A 86 15.78 -5.00 -23.10
N LYS A 87 15.96 -4.17 -22.05
CA LYS A 87 16.15 -4.58 -20.66
C LYS A 87 15.24 -3.70 -19.80
N PRO A 88 13.96 -4.07 -19.62
CA PRO A 88 13.00 -3.19 -18.99
C PRO A 88 13.33 -3.03 -17.51
N ALA A 89 13.51 -1.78 -17.09
CA ALA A 89 13.60 -1.44 -15.68
C ALA A 89 12.29 -1.77 -14.97
N GLU A 90 12.40 -2.25 -13.73
CA GLU A 90 11.25 -2.42 -12.85
C GLU A 90 10.92 -1.06 -12.22
N ILE A 91 9.63 -0.72 -12.27
CA ILE A 91 9.10 0.52 -11.75
C ILE A 91 8.04 0.14 -10.72
N ASP A 92 8.13 0.73 -9.53
CA ASP A 92 7.06 0.65 -8.55
C ASP A 92 6.08 1.80 -8.82
N VAL A 93 4.80 1.43 -8.96
CA VAL A 93 3.70 2.37 -9.15
C VAL A 93 2.81 2.31 -7.92
N THR A 94 2.61 3.45 -7.26
CA THR A 94 1.74 3.58 -6.09
C THR A 94 0.53 4.44 -6.44
N VAL A 95 -0.66 3.86 -6.32
CA VAL A 95 -1.96 4.51 -6.49
C VAL A 95 -2.44 4.99 -5.12
N CYS A 96 -2.34 6.29 -4.90
CA CYS A 96 -2.73 6.93 -3.65
C CYS A 96 -4.24 7.17 -3.61
N THR A 97 -4.87 6.81 -2.50
CA THR A 97 -6.31 6.97 -2.30
C THR A 97 -6.64 7.77 -1.06
N ALA A 98 -7.73 8.55 -1.13
CA ALA A 98 -8.40 9.12 0.03
C ALA A 98 -9.67 8.31 0.30
N ALA A 99 -9.81 7.87 1.56
CA ALA A 99 -10.91 7.02 1.99
C ALA A 99 -12.02 7.81 2.68
N THR A 100 -13.26 7.48 2.37
CA THR A 100 -14.46 7.93 3.07
C THR A 100 -15.19 6.71 3.63
N PHE A 101 -15.32 6.65 4.95
CA PHE A 101 -16.06 5.60 5.64
C PHE A 101 -17.53 5.98 5.77
N LEU A 102 -18.44 5.06 5.43
CA LEU A 102 -19.87 5.28 5.39
C LEU A 102 -20.63 4.29 6.29
N ASP A 103 -21.71 4.77 6.91
CA ASP A 103 -22.68 3.95 7.64
C ASP A 103 -23.70 3.29 6.69
N LYS A 104 -24.64 2.52 7.27
CA LYS A 104 -25.70 1.81 6.52
C LYS A 104 -26.65 2.74 5.75
N SER A 105 -26.72 4.00 6.15
CA SER A 105 -27.54 5.01 5.48
C SER A 105 -26.75 5.78 4.41
N GLY A 106 -25.48 5.41 4.17
CA GLY A 106 -24.57 6.09 3.23
C GLY A 106 -24.00 7.40 3.78
N LYS A 107 -24.10 7.66 5.09
CA LYS A 107 -23.56 8.89 5.69
C LYS A 107 -22.12 8.68 6.15
N LYS A 108 -21.29 9.72 5.99
CA LYS A 108 -19.91 9.73 6.50
C LYS A 108 -19.88 9.51 8.02
N VAL A 109 -19.04 8.58 8.46
CA VAL A 109 -18.78 8.36 9.88
C VAL A 109 -17.55 9.16 10.34
N THR A 110 -17.51 9.52 11.62
CA THR A 110 -16.35 10.17 12.24
C THR A 110 -15.30 9.13 12.60
N LYS A 111 -14.04 9.57 12.76
CA LYS A 111 -12.92 8.70 13.18
C LYS A 111 -13.21 7.89 14.45
N SER A 112 -13.96 8.45 15.39
CA SER A 112 -14.34 7.79 16.65
C SER A 112 -15.22 6.55 16.47
N VAL A 113 -15.95 6.44 15.36
CA VAL A 113 -16.87 5.33 15.06
C VAL A 113 -16.56 4.68 13.71
N GLU A 114 -15.37 4.91 13.16
CA GLU A 114 -14.93 4.37 11.87
C GLU A 114 -15.05 2.83 11.80
N LYS A 115 -14.79 2.16 12.93
CA LYS A 115 -14.89 0.70 13.06
C LYS A 115 -16.31 0.15 12.85
N THR A 116 -17.34 1.00 12.91
CA THR A 116 -18.73 0.62 12.65
C THR A 116 -19.17 0.94 11.22
N ALA A 117 -18.30 1.49 10.38
CA ALA A 117 -18.58 1.71 8.97
C ALA A 117 -18.91 0.38 8.27
N VAL A 118 -19.82 0.45 7.31
CA VAL A 118 -20.22 -0.72 6.50
C VAL A 118 -19.67 -0.67 5.09
N LYS A 119 -19.19 0.50 4.66
CA LYS A 119 -18.64 0.72 3.33
C LYS A 119 -17.47 1.70 3.42
N VAL A 120 -16.46 1.47 2.60
CA VAL A 120 -15.39 2.43 2.31
C VAL A 120 -15.52 2.84 0.86
N GLU A 121 -15.46 4.15 0.61
CA GLU A 121 -15.32 4.70 -0.73
C GLU A 121 -13.94 5.32 -0.87
N GLU A 122 -13.21 4.91 -1.88
CA GLU A 122 -11.88 5.42 -2.18
C GLU A 122 -11.93 6.35 -3.38
N LYS A 123 -11.16 7.44 -3.32
CA LYS A 123 -10.94 8.35 -4.43
C LYS A 123 -9.45 8.42 -4.73
N LEU A 124 -9.10 8.36 -6.02
CA LEU A 124 -7.74 8.56 -6.48
C LEU A 124 -7.27 9.99 -6.18
N THR A 125 -6.19 10.15 -5.43
CA THR A 125 -5.58 11.44 -5.13
C THR A 125 -4.31 11.68 -5.92
N ALA A 126 -3.47 10.66 -6.08
CA ALA A 126 -2.23 10.74 -6.84
C ALA A 126 -1.80 9.37 -7.39
N VAL A 127 -0.93 9.38 -8.40
CA VAL A 127 -0.17 8.21 -8.82
C VAL A 127 1.31 8.56 -8.76
N LEU A 128 2.06 7.77 -7.99
CA LEU A 128 3.50 7.92 -7.84
C LEU A 128 4.18 6.84 -8.68
N VAL A 129 5.25 7.20 -9.38
CA VAL A 129 6.00 6.30 -10.27
C VAL A 129 7.47 6.42 -9.91
N ARG A 130 8.12 5.31 -9.56
CA ARG A 130 9.50 5.30 -9.06
C ARG A 130 10.30 4.13 -9.62
N ASP A 131 11.61 4.30 -9.73
CA ASP A 131 12.50 3.16 -9.97
C ASP A 131 12.42 2.21 -8.77
N ALA A 132 12.17 0.93 -9.01
CA ALA A 132 12.06 -0.07 -7.93
C ALA A 132 13.37 -0.28 -7.16
N ARG A 133 14.48 0.27 -7.64
CA ARG A 133 15.79 0.26 -6.97
C ARG A 133 15.98 1.42 -6.00
N ASP A 134 15.14 2.45 -6.07
CA ASP A 134 15.20 3.57 -5.15
C ASP A 134 14.51 3.20 -3.84
N ASP A 135 15.23 3.25 -2.72
CA ASP A 135 14.74 2.92 -1.38
C ASP A 135 14.12 4.12 -0.64
N ALA A 136 14.15 5.31 -1.24
CA ALA A 136 13.62 6.53 -0.65
C ALA A 136 12.10 6.44 -0.39
N ALA A 137 11.68 6.33 0.87
CA ALA A 137 10.27 6.29 1.22
C ALA A 137 9.55 7.56 0.74
N THR A 138 8.63 7.41 -0.22
CA THR A 138 7.74 8.49 -0.67
C THR A 138 6.34 8.17 -0.17
N ALA A 139 5.84 8.97 0.75
CA ALA A 139 4.48 8.83 1.26
C ALA A 139 3.49 9.44 0.27
N CYS A 140 2.29 8.86 0.20
CA CYS A 140 1.17 9.49 -0.49
C CYS A 140 0.89 10.87 0.13
N PRO A 141 0.59 11.89 -0.69
CA PRO A 141 0.25 13.21 -0.17
C PRO A 141 -0.98 13.09 0.73
N THR A 142 -0.94 13.75 1.88
CA THR A 142 -2.09 13.87 2.77
C THR A 142 -2.90 15.08 2.33
N GLU A 143 -4.17 14.87 1.98
CA GLU A 143 -5.15 15.95 1.77
C GLU A 143 -5.74 16.44 3.10
#